data_AF-A0A2E7RGT1-F1
#
_entry.id   AF-A0A2E7RGT1-F1
#
_cell.length_a   1.000
_cell.length_b   1.000
_cell.length_c   1.000
_cell.angle_alpha   90.00
_cell.angle_beta   90.00
_cell.angle_gamma   90.00
#
_symmetry.space_group_name_H-M   'P 1'
#
loop_
_entity.id
_entity.type
_entity.pdbx_description
1 polymer ?
#
loop_
_entity_poly.entity_id
_entity_poly.type
_entity_poly.pdbx_seq_one_letter_code
_entity_poly.pdbx_strand_id
1 'polypeptide(L)'
;MTGRCIGLLLIACIELLGTLSLRNEADRLQARVEVHRRIQETCRLRLLELRTLREAYVSPTAIRQRQAARRMLGESIQTVS
;
A
#
# COMPACT_ATOMS: atom_id res chain seq x y z
N MET A 1 -21.07 4.17 56.49
CA MET A 1 -20.35 3.07 55.80
C MET A 1 -20.69 3.03 54.30
N THR A 2 -21.98 3.12 53.92
CA THR A 2 -22.47 3.12 52.54
C THR A 2 -21.85 4.18 51.61
N GLY A 3 -21.73 5.44 52.04
CA GLY A 3 -21.16 6.51 51.18
C GLY A 3 -19.71 6.30 50.75
N ARG A 4 -18.90 5.62 51.58
CA ARG A 4 -17.51 5.28 51.24
C ARG A 4 -17.43 4.19 50.18
N CYS A 5 -18.28 3.16 50.28
CA CYS A 5 -18.37 2.10 49.27
C CYS A 5 -18.82 2.65 47.92
N ILE A 6 -19.78 3.58 47.90
CA ILE A 6 -20.25 4.25 46.68
C ILE A 6 -19.11 5.06 46.04
N GLY A 7 -18.34 5.81 46.84
CA GLY A 7 -17.20 6.58 46.34
C GLY A 7 -16.11 5.71 45.73
N LEU A 8 -15.75 4.60 46.38
CA LEU A 8 -14.76 3.64 45.84
C LEU A 8 -15.25 2.98 44.55
N LEU A 9 -16.54 2.64 44.47
CA LEU A 9 -17.14 2.06 43.28
C LEU A 9 -17.15 3.07 42.11
N LEU A 10 -17.42 4.35 42.38
CA LEU A 10 -17.32 5.41 41.37
C LEU A 10 -15.90 5.58 40.84
N ILE A 11 -14.89 5.57 41.71
CA ILE A 11 -13.48 5.67 41.30
C ILE A 11 -13.10 4.47 40.42
N ALA A 12 -13.45 3.25 40.84
CA ALA A 12 -13.20 2.05 40.05
C ALA A 12 -13.89 2.09 38.67
N CYS A 13 -15.13 2.60 38.59
CA CYS A 13 -15.83 2.79 37.32
C CYS A 13 -15.11 3.81 36.42
N ILE A 14 -14.61 4.91 36.96
CA ILE A 14 -13.88 5.93 36.19
C ILE A 14 -12.57 5.35 35.64
N GLU A 15 -11.80 4.63 36.47
CA GLU A 15 -10.56 3.98 36.03
C GLU A 15 -10.81 2.93 34.95
N LEU A 16 -11.88 2.14 35.10
CA LEU A 16 -12.27 1.13 34.11
C LEU A 16 -12.69 1.79 32.78
N LEU A 17 -13.50 2.84 32.82
CA LEU A 17 -13.91 3.56 31.61
C LEU A 17 -12.71 4.26 30.94
N GLY A 18 -11.80 4.84 31.72
CA GLY A 18 -10.58 5.45 31.21
C GLY A 18 -9.68 4.44 30.50
N THR A 19 -9.43 3.29 31.12
CA THR A 19 -8.61 2.22 30.53
C THR A 19 -9.25 1.62 29.28
N LEU A 20 -10.57 1.40 29.27
CA LEU A 20 -11.29 0.94 28.08
C LEU A 20 -11.25 1.97 26.95
N SER A 21 -11.36 3.27 27.25
CA SER A 21 -11.26 4.33 26.25
C SER A 21 -9.88 4.36 25.59
N LEU A 22 -8.82 4.33 26.40
CA LEU A 22 -7.44 4.28 25.89
C LEU A 22 -7.18 3.02 25.07
N ARG A 23 -7.74 1.87 25.49
CA ARG A 23 -7.60 0.62 24.73
C ARG A 23 -8.28 0.72 23.37
N ASN A 24 -9.50 1.24 23.32
CA ASN A 24 -10.23 1.44 22.07
C ASN A 24 -9.49 2.39 21.11
N GLU A 25 -8.87 3.45 21.64
CA GLU A 25 -8.07 4.38 20.84
C GLU A 25 -6.80 3.71 20.30
N ALA A 26 -6.10 2.94 21.12
CA ALA A 26 -4.94 2.17 20.71
C ALA A 26 -5.29 1.16 19.59
N ASP A 27 -6.37 0.41 19.73
CA ASP A 27 -6.82 -0.56 18.73
C ASP A 27 -7.20 0.14 17.40
N ARG A 28 -7.83 1.32 17.47
CA ARG A 28 -8.14 2.16 16.28
C ARG A 28 -6.87 2.65 15.58
N LEU A 29 -5.87 3.11 16.35
CA LEU A 29 -4.59 3.57 15.80
C LEU A 29 -3.84 2.40 15.15
N GLN A 30 -3.81 1.23 15.79
CA GLN A 30 -3.21 0.02 15.23
C GLN A 30 -3.88 -0.38 13.91
N ALA A 31 -5.21 -0.37 13.85
CA ALA A 31 -5.94 -0.65 12.62
C ALA A 31 -5.58 0.32 11.48
N ARG A 32 -5.46 1.62 11.79
CA ARG A 32 -5.04 2.64 10.80
C ARG A 32 -3.63 2.41 10.30
N VAL A 33 -2.68 2.11 11.20
CA VAL A 33 -1.29 1.81 10.84
C VAL A 33 -1.22 0.60 9.93
N GLU A 34 -1.96 -0.47 10.25
CA GLU A 34 -1.97 -1.68 9.43
C GLU A 34 -2.55 -1.44 8.03
N VAL A 35 -3.61 -0.62 7.91
CA VAL A 35 -4.15 -0.20 6.61
C VAL A 35 -3.10 0.57 5.80
N HIS A 36 -2.45 1.56 6.40
CA HIS A 36 -1.39 2.31 5.73
C HIS A 36 -0.21 1.42 5.32
N ARG A 37 0.20 0.48 6.17
CA ARG A 37 1.25 -0.50 5.88
C ARG A 37 0.91 -1.32 4.64
N ARG A 38 -0.30 -1.89 4.58
CA ARG A 38 -0.76 -2.68 3.43
C ARG A 38 -0.83 -1.88 2.14
N ILE A 39 -1.31 -0.63 2.22
CA ILE A 39 -1.33 0.29 1.06
C ILE A 39 0.09 0.56 0.59
N GLN A 40 1.01 0.85 1.51
CA GLN A 40 2.41 1.12 1.19
C GLN A 40 3.09 -0.09 0.53
N GLU A 41 2.86 -1.30 1.05
CA GLU A 41 3.36 -2.54 0.45
C GLU A 41 2.81 -2.74 -0.96
N THR A 42 1.50 -2.54 -1.15
CA THR A 42 0.86 -2.65 -2.47
C THR A 42 1.45 -1.63 -3.46
N CYS A 43 1.60 -0.38 -3.04
CA CYS A 43 2.23 0.66 -3.86
C CYS A 43 3.68 0.32 -4.19
N ARG A 44 4.44 -0.22 -3.24
CA ARG A 44 5.83 -0.64 -3.45
C ARG A 44 5.92 -1.78 -4.48
N LEU A 45 5.03 -2.77 -4.41
CA LEU A 45 4.97 -3.85 -5.39
C LEU A 45 4.63 -3.33 -6.78
N ARG A 46 3.61 -2.48 -6.91
CA ARG A 46 3.25 -1.85 -8.20
C ARG A 46 4.39 -1.03 -8.78
N LEU A 47 5.10 -0.27 -7.94
CA LEU A 47 6.28 0.48 -8.39
C LEU A 47 7.40 -0.44 -8.87
N LEU A 48 7.60 -1.58 -8.20
CA LEU A 48 8.58 -2.58 -8.64
C LEU A 48 8.18 -3.18 -9.99
N GLU A 49 6.92 -3.60 -10.15
CA GLU A 49 6.39 -4.10 -11.42
C GLU A 49 6.59 -3.09 -12.55
N LEU A 50 6.22 -1.82 -12.35
CA LEU A 50 6.41 -0.78 -13.35
C LEU A 50 7.89 -0.55 -13.69
N ARG A 51 8.80 -0.64 -12.71
CA ARG A 51 10.24 -0.56 -12.96
C ARG A 51 10.72 -1.73 -13.81
N THR A 52 10.32 -2.96 -13.49
CA THR A 52 10.70 -4.14 -14.27
C THR A 52 10.17 -4.08 -15.70
N LEU A 53 8.92 -3.63 -15.90
CA LEU A 53 8.35 -3.42 -17.23
C LEU A 53 9.10 -2.34 -18.02
N ARG A 54 9.43 -1.22 -17.36
CA ARG A 54 10.24 -0.18 -17.96
C ARG A 54 11.60 -0.72 -18.39
N GLU A 55 12.29 -1.44 -17.52
CA GLU A 55 13.61 -2.05 -17.80
C GLU A 55 13.54 -3.02 -18.98
N ALA A 56 12.54 -3.90 -19.00
CA ALA A 56 12.30 -4.79 -20.12
C ALA A 56 12.08 -4.01 -21.43
N TYR A 57 11.30 -2.92 -21.38
CA TYR A 57 11.04 -2.08 -22.52
C TYR A 57 12.28 -1.33 -23.01
N VAL A 58 13.12 -0.79 -22.12
CA VAL A 58 14.34 -0.06 -22.50
C VAL A 58 15.54 -1.00 -22.71
N SER A 59 15.37 -2.31 -22.53
CA SER A 59 16.46 -3.26 -22.72
C SER A 59 17.05 -3.16 -24.14
N PRO A 60 18.38 -3.26 -24.30
CA PRO A 60 19.03 -3.18 -25.61
C PRO A 60 18.54 -4.23 -26.61
N THR A 61 18.07 -5.38 -26.12
CA THR A 61 17.46 -6.44 -26.93
C THR A 61 16.09 -6.02 -27.45
N ALA A 62 15.21 -5.49 -26.59
CA ALA A 62 13.89 -5.00 -27.00
C ALA A 62 13.99 -3.79 -27.96
N ILE A 63 14.95 -2.88 -27.75
CA ILE A 63 15.21 -1.77 -28.68
C ILE A 63 15.59 -2.29 -30.05
N ARG A 64 16.53 -3.25 -30.12
CA ARG A 64 16.97 -3.85 -31.39
C ARG A 64 15.83 -4.56 -32.12
N GLN A 65 15.00 -5.32 -31.39
CA GLN A 65 13.82 -5.98 -31.96
C GLN A 65 12.82 -4.97 -32.55
N ARG A 66 12.52 -3.87 -31.85
CA ARG A 66 11.63 -2.82 -32.36
C ARG A 66 12.20 -2.12 -33.59
N GLN A 67 13.52 -1.88 -33.62
CA GLN A 67 14.17 -1.30 -34.80
C GLN A 67 14.14 -2.26 -35.99
N ALA A 68 14.39 -3.55 -35.79
CA ALA A 68 14.28 -4.57 -36.83
C ALA A 68 12.85 -4.67 -37.39
N ALA A 69 11.84 -4.71 -36.52
CA ALA A 69 10.44 -4.74 -36.94
C ALA A 69 10.05 -3.50 -37.77
N ARG A 70 10.53 -2.31 -37.40
CA ARG A 70 10.32 -1.08 -38.17
C ARG A 70 10.98 -1.12 -39.56
N ARG A 71 12.17 -1.71 -39.68
CA ARG A 71 12.84 -1.87 -40.99
C ARG A 71 12.04 -2.80 -41.89
N MET A 72 11.61 -3.96 -41.38
CA MET A 72 10.79 -4.91 -42.15
C MET A 72 9.47 -4.27 -42.61
N LEU A 73 8.81 -3.48 -41.77
CA LEU A 73 7.60 -2.75 -42.15
C LEU A 73 7.88 -1.68 -43.22
N GLY A 74 8.97 -0.92 -43.08
CA GLY A 74 9.38 0.06 -44.08
C GLY A 74 9.69 -0.55 -45.45
N GLU A 75 10.38 -1.69 -45.47
CA GLU A 75 10.67 -2.47 -46.68
C GLU A 75 9.38 -3.01 -47.31
N SER A 76 8.45 -3.53 -46.51
CA SER A 76 7.17 -4.06 -47.00
C SER A 76 6.29 -2.99 -47.67
N ILE A 77 6.37 -1.73 -47.22
CA ILE A 77 5.62 -0.62 -47.80
C ILE A 77 6.22 -0.18 -49.14
N GLN A 78 7.55 -0.24 -49.27
CA GLN A 78 8.24 0.09 -50.53
C GLN A 78 8.05 -0.98 -51.62
N THR A 79 7.84 -2.24 -51.25
CA THR A 79 7.59 -3.32 -52.22
C THR A 79 6.15 -3.36 -52.78
N VAL A 80 5.23 -2.58 -52.22
CA VAL A 80 3.81 -2.53 -52.61
C VAL A 80 3.48 -1.25 -53.40
N SER A 81 4.41 -0.29 -53.49
CA SER A 81 4.33 0.89 -54.39
C SER A 81 5.09 0.64 -55.68
#